data_AF-A0A7V5E2X9-F1
#
_entry.id   AF-A0A7V5E2X9-F1
#
_cell.length_a   1.000
_cell.length_b   1.000
_cell.length_c   1.000
_cell.angle_alpha   90.00
_cell.angle_beta   90.00
_cell.angle_gamma   90.00
#
_symmetry.space_group_name_H-M   'P 1'
#
loop_
_entity.id
_entity.type
_entity.pdbx_description
1 polymer ?
#
loop_
_entity_poly.entity_id
_entity_poly.type
_entity_poly.pdbx_seq_one_letter_code
_entity_poly.pdbx_strand_id
1 'polypeptide(L)' 'MELRVSTPKPLSVQLLDPNGREVGRISGSGELGLTFQASLRGTHYLCISILQSFPSFTYILDISIRR' A
#
# COMPACT_ATOMS: atom_id res chain seq x y z
N MET A 1 8.61 1.75 8.14
CA MET A 1 8.18 2.14 6.78
C MET A 1 6.86 2.86 6.91
N GLU A 2 6.78 4.04 6.32
CA GLU A 2 5.55 4.82 6.20
C GLU A 2 5.16 4.87 4.73
N LEU A 3 3.90 4.59 4.46
CA LEU A 3 3.31 4.58 3.14
C LEU A 3 2.11 5.52 3.15
N ARG A 4 2.02 6.39 2.14
CA ARG A 4 0.81 7.18 1.89
C ARG A 4 0.44 7.04 0.42
N VAL A 5 -0.84 6.82 0.17
CA VAL A 5 -1.42 6.79 -1.16
C VAL A 5 -2.56 7.79 -1.21
N SER A 6 -2.54 8.68 -2.18
CA SER A 6 -3.61 9.64 -2.41
C SER A 6 -4.25 9.40 -3.77
N THR A 7 -5.58 9.24 -3.78
CA THR A 7 -6.36 9.11 -4.99
C THR A 7 -7.83 9.48 -4.73
N PRO A 8 -8.56 10.05 -5.71
CA PRO A 8 -10.00 10.24 -5.58
C PRO A 8 -10.78 8.92 -5.68
N LYS A 9 -10.15 7.79 -6.05
CA LYS A 9 -10.81 6.52 -6.30
C LYS A 9 -10.70 5.54 -5.12
N PRO A 10 -11.73 4.72 -4.86
CA PRO A 10 -11.62 3.65 -3.86
C PRO A 10 -10.57 2.61 -4.26
N LEU A 11 -9.55 2.40 -3.43
CA LEU A 11 -8.50 1.39 -3.63
C LEU A 11 -8.23 0.57 -2.38
N SER A 12 -7.52 -0.55 -2.56
CA SER A 12 -6.92 -1.37 -1.53
C SER A 12 -5.40 -1.29 -1.66
N VAL A 13 -4.73 -1.06 -0.54
CA VAL A 13 -3.28 -1.18 -0.44
C VAL A 13 -2.97 -2.35 0.48
N GLN A 14 -2.17 -3.29 0.01
CA GLN A 14 -1.71 -4.46 0.76
C GLN A 14 -0.18 -4.46 0.81
N LEU A 15 0.36 -4.89 1.95
CA LEU A 15 1.78 -5.11 2.14
C LEU A 15 2.03 -6.58 2.41
N LEU A 16 2.89 -7.18 1.60
CA LEU A 16 3.35 -8.55 1.77
C LEU A 16 4.79 -8.58 2.30
N ASP A 17 5.06 -9.50 3.21
CA ASP A 17 6.41 -9.79 3.71
C ASP A 17 7.23 -10.58 2.66
N PRO A 18 8.52 -10.86 2.93
CA PRO A 18 9.38 -11.62 2.01
C PRO A 18 8.92 -13.04 1.71
N ASN A 19 8.03 -13.61 2.52
CA ASN A 19 7.45 -14.93 2.31
C ASN A 19 6.11 -14.85 1.55
N GLY A 20 5.68 -13.66 1.13
CA GLY A 20 4.42 -13.42 0.45
C GLY A 20 3.21 -13.35 1.38
N ARG A 21 3.41 -13.31 2.71
CA ARG A 21 2.32 -13.21 3.68
C ARG A 21 1.86 -11.76 3.82
N GLU A 22 0.55 -11.53 3.83
CA GLU A 22 0.00 -10.21 4.13
C GLU A 22 0.30 -9.79 5.58
N VAL A 23 0.91 -8.62 5.73
CA VAL A 23 1.29 -8.02 7.01
C VAL A 23 0.70 -6.63 7.23
N GLY A 24 -0.04 -6.11 6.25
CA GLY A 24 -0.79 -4.86 6.40
C GLY A 24 -1.76 -4.66 5.24
N ARG A 25 -2.92 -4.07 5.54
CA ARG A 25 -3.92 -3.70 4.55
C ARG A 25 -4.65 -2.43 4.98
N ILE A 26 -4.87 -1.53 4.03
CA ILE A 26 -5.79 -0.39 4.17
C ILE A 26 -6.64 -0.28 2.91
N SER A 27 -7.88 0.18 3.03
CA SER A 27 -8.78 0.34 1.89
C SER A 27 -9.69 1.54 2.10
N GLY A 28 -9.98 2.27 1.03
CA GLY A 28 -10.76 3.50 1.08
C GLY A 28 -10.46 4.41 -0.10
N SER A 29 -10.82 5.68 0.01
CA SER A 29 -10.59 6.73 -1.00
C SER A 29 -10.05 7.99 -0.34
N GLY A 30 -9.44 8.88 -1.11
CA GLY A 30 -8.77 10.07 -0.60
C GLY A 30 -7.34 9.74 -0.20
N GLU A 31 -6.94 10.14 1.00
CA GLU A 31 -5.62 9.84 1.56
C GLU A 31 -5.67 8.59 2.44
N LEU A 32 -4.85 7.61 2.10
CA LEU A 32 -4.70 6.35 2.84
C LEU A 32 -3.26 6.22 3.30
N GLY A 33 -3.08 5.93 4.59
CA GLY A 33 -1.77 5.75 5.21
C GLY A 33 -1.61 4.37 5.84
N LEU A 34 -0.44 3.76 5.65
CA LEU A 34 -0.04 2.55 6.37
C LEU A 34 1.33 2.80 7.00
N THR A 35 1.43 2.59 8.32
CA THR A 35 2.72 2.53 9.00
C THR A 35 3.01 1.09 9.36
N PHE A 36 4.20 0.61 9.00
CA PHE A 36 4.62 -0.77 9.19
C PHE A 36 6.06 -0.86 9.67
N GLN A 37 6.33 -1.76 10.61
CA GLN A 37 7.67 -2.11 11.05
C GLN A 37 8.04 -3.50 10.51
N ALA A 38 9.07 -3.56 9.66
CA ALA A 38 9.53 -4.81 9.07
C ALA A 38 10.12 -5.73 10.16
N SER A 39 9.50 -6.88 10.35
CA SER A 39 9.96 -7.94 11.26
C SER A 39 10.96 -8.88 10.60
N LEU A 40 10.93 -8.98 9.27
CA LEU A 40 11.79 -9.84 8.47
C LEU A 40 12.69 -9.01 7.55
N ARG A 41 13.90 -9.51 7.30
CA ARG A 41 14.79 -8.96 6.27
C ARG A 41 14.40 -9.53 4.91
N GLY A 42 14.39 -8.69 3.89
CA GLY A 42 14.15 -9.10 2.51
C GLY A 42 13.19 -8.16 1.76
N THR A 43 12.82 -8.58 0.55
CA THR A 43 11.90 -7.85 -0.33
C THR A 43 10.49 -7.88 0.23
N HIS A 44 9.90 -6.71 0.43
CA HIS A 44 8.47 -6.59 0.74
C HIS A 44 7.75 -6.14 -0.52
N TYR A 45 6.50 -6.56 -0.69
CA TYR A 45 5.70 -6.22 -1.86
C TYR A 45 4.56 -5.30 -1.47
N LEU A 46 4.45 -4.17 -2.17
CA LEU A 46 3.32 -3.27 -2.06
C LEU A 46 2.36 -3.55 -3.23
N CYS A 47 1.13 -3.92 -2.92
CA CYS A 47 0.09 -4.15 -3.91
C CYS A 47 -0.97 -3.07 -3.80
N ILE A 48 -1.20 -2.33 -4.88
CA ILE A 48 -2.25 -1.31 -4.99
C ILE A 48 -3.27 -1.78 -6.03
N SER A 49 -4.52 -1.93 -5.62
CA SER A 49 -5.60 -2.39 -6.50
C SER A 49 -6.83 -1.48 -6.36
N ILE A 50 -7.45 -1.15 -7.48
CA ILE A 50 -8.69 -0.37 -7.48
C ILE A 50 -9.87 -1.29 -7.15
N LEU A 51 -10.79 -0.82 -6.29
CA LEU A 51 -11.93 -1.64 -5.83
C LEU A 51 -13.12 -1.61 -6.79
N GLN A 52 -13.07 -0.73 -7.78
CA GLN A 52 -14.12 -0.53 -8.78
C GLN A 52 -13.50 -0.66 -10.17
N SER A 53 -14.27 -1.17 -11.13
CA SER A 53 -13.80 -1.31 -12.50
C SER A 53 -13.66 0.07 -13.14
N PHE A 54 -12.42 0.52 -13.30
CA PHE A 54 -12.07 1.70 -14.07
C PHE A 54 -10.98 1.30 -15.08
N PRO A 55 -11.01 1.85 -16.31
CA PRO A 55 -10.02 1.53 -17.34
C PRO A 55 -8.61 1.97 -16.96
N SER A 56 -8.49 3.00 -16.11
CA SER A 56 -7.25 3.46 -15.51
C SER A 56 -7.56 4.33 -14.30
N PHE A 57 -6.58 4.53 -13.41
CA PHE A 57 -6.68 5.51 -12.34
C PHE A 57 -5.31 6.11 -12.03
N THR A 58 -5.32 7.35 -11.56
CA THR A 58 -4.12 8.06 -11.09
C THR A 58 -4.07 8.00 -9.56
N TYR A 59 -2.86 7.84 -9.03
CA TYR A 59 -2.57 7.90 -7.62
C TYR A 59 -1.21 8.57 -7.40
N ILE A 60 -1.05 9.19 -6.25
CA ILE A 60 0.24 9.64 -5.73
C ILE A 60 0.66 8.65 -4.65
N LEU A 61 1.91 8.20 -4.69
CA LEU A 61 2.47 7.24 -3.74
C LEU A 61 3.72 7.85 -3.10
N ASP A 62 3.65 8.08 -1.79
CA ASP A 62 4.78 8.50 -0.98
C ASP A 62 5.24 7.33 -0.10
N ILE A 63 6.55 7.03 -0.17
CA ILE A 63 7.17 5.97 0.61
C ILE A 63 8.35 6.52 1.38
N SER A 64 8.35 6.31 2.69
CA SER A 64 9.47 6.62 3.58
C SER A 64 9.93 5.34 4.29
N ILE A 65 11.16 4.92 4.00
CA ILE A 65 11.81 3.78 4.65
C ILE A 65 12.88 4.31 5.59
N ARG A 66 12.79 3.93 6.86
CA ARG A 66 13.73 4.30 7.92
C ARG A 66 14.28 3.04 8.57
N ARG A 67 15.53 3.10 9.02
CA ARG A 67 16.18 2.03 9.79
C ARG A 67 15.77 2.07 11.24
#